data_AF-A0A7K4KPX0-F1
#
_entry.id   AF-A0A7K4KPX0-F1
#
_cell.length_a   1.000
_cell.length_b   1.000
_cell.length_c   1.000
_cell.angle_alpha   90.00
_cell.angle_beta   90.00
_cell.angle_gamma   90.00
#
_symmetry.space_group_name_H-M   'P 1'
#
loop_
_entity.id
_entity.type
_entity.pdbx_description
1 polymer ?
#
loop_
_entity_poly.entity_id
_entity_poly.type
_entity_poly.pdbx_seq_one_letter_code
_entity_poly.pdbx_strand_id
1 'polypeptide(L)'
;RRAWGMERREEDDEEDEDGPERALAKSPSELTAADVYDISYVVGRDLLQLGGPGAPAALPRLQFRIVRVLEMLEALVSRGGSTDTEPEPRGSAQQVGPALSARREGTRRPGPFLGPDKMVIDLTDPDRPRFTLQELREVLQERNQLKAQLLVLQEELQCYK
;
A
#
# COMPACT_ATOMS: atom_id res chain seq x y z
N ARG A 1 4.02 -63.22 -21.36
CA ARG A 1 2.58 -62.84 -21.51
C ARG A 1 2.28 -61.95 -20.31
N ARG A 2 2.27 -60.62 -20.51
CA ARG A 2 1.08 -59.72 -20.46
C ARG A 2 0.30 -59.90 -19.14
N ALA A 3 -0.02 -58.89 -18.34
CA ALA A 3 -0.12 -57.46 -18.58
C ALA A 3 -0.01 -56.73 -17.24
N TRP A 4 0.78 -55.67 -17.17
CA TRP A 4 0.52 -54.62 -16.18
C TRP A 4 -0.51 -53.71 -16.83
N GLY A 5 -1.72 -53.70 -16.26
CA GLY A 5 -2.75 -52.75 -16.64
C GLY A 5 -2.20 -51.36 -16.42
N MET A 6 -1.97 -50.63 -17.51
CA MET A 6 -1.97 -49.19 -17.47
C MET A 6 -3.38 -48.77 -17.07
N GLU A 7 -3.62 -48.62 -15.78
CA GLU A 7 -4.51 -47.56 -15.32
C GLU A 7 -3.86 -46.27 -15.80
N ARG A 8 -4.25 -45.89 -17.02
CA ARG A 8 -4.26 -44.49 -17.43
C ARG A 8 -5.21 -43.86 -16.42
N ARG A 9 -4.62 -43.40 -15.31
CA ARG A 9 -5.26 -42.45 -14.42
C ARG A 9 -5.59 -41.29 -15.33
N GLU A 10 -6.86 -41.19 -15.67
CA GLU A 10 -7.44 -39.97 -16.19
C GLU A 10 -7.07 -38.93 -15.13
N GLU A 11 -6.02 -38.16 -15.42
CA GLU A 11 -5.80 -36.88 -14.79
C GLU A 11 -7.02 -36.08 -15.24
N ASP A 12 -8.09 -36.20 -14.46
CA ASP A 12 -9.13 -35.19 -14.42
C ASP A 12 -8.38 -33.90 -14.07
N ASP A 13 -7.97 -33.17 -15.11
CA ASP A 13 -7.69 -31.74 -15.04
C ASP A 13 -9.03 -31.09 -14.64
N GLU A 14 -9.39 -31.24 -13.37
CA GLU A 14 -10.23 -30.28 -12.68
C GLU A 14 -9.46 -28.97 -12.81
N GLU A 15 -9.77 -28.19 -13.85
CA GLU A 15 -9.37 -26.79 -13.92
C GLU A 15 -9.83 -26.16 -12.61
N ASP A 16 -8.90 -26.04 -11.66
CA ASP A 16 -9.16 -25.48 -10.35
C ASP A 16 -9.76 -24.09 -10.55
N GLU A 17 -11.09 -24.00 -10.50
CA GLU A 17 -11.85 -22.74 -10.48
C GLU A 17 -11.49 -21.87 -9.26
N ASP A 18 -10.56 -22.33 -8.42
CA ASP A 18 -10.02 -21.69 -7.22
C ASP A 18 -8.54 -21.29 -7.33
N GLY A 19 -8.02 -21.15 -8.56
CA GLY A 19 -6.65 -20.70 -8.80
C GLY A 19 -6.38 -19.24 -8.37
N PRO A 20 -5.10 -18.88 -8.11
CA PRO A 20 -4.69 -17.54 -7.68
C PRO A 20 -5.01 -16.43 -8.70
N GLU A 21 -5.38 -16.80 -9.92
CA GLU A 21 -5.78 -15.89 -10.99
C GLU A 21 -7.14 -15.22 -10.73
N ARG A 22 -8.01 -15.79 -9.86
CA ARG A 22 -9.29 -15.16 -9.48
C ARG A 22 -9.11 -13.80 -8.82
N ALA A 23 -8.01 -13.60 -8.11
CA ALA A 23 -7.71 -12.33 -7.45
C ALA A 23 -7.66 -11.16 -8.46
N LEU A 24 -7.28 -11.41 -9.71
CA LEU A 24 -7.26 -10.42 -10.79
C LEU A 24 -8.66 -10.01 -11.27
N ALA A 25 -9.68 -10.84 -11.05
CA ALA A 25 -11.06 -10.56 -11.44
C ALA A 25 -11.85 -9.76 -10.40
N LYS A 26 -11.30 -9.59 -9.19
CA LYS A 26 -11.95 -8.86 -8.10
C LYS A 26 -11.99 -7.35 -8.36
N SER A 27 -12.99 -6.68 -7.79
CA SER A 27 -13.03 -5.22 -7.83
C SER A 27 -11.88 -4.64 -6.97
N PRO A 28 -11.24 -3.53 -7.36
CA PRO A 28 -10.12 -2.95 -6.59
C PRO A 28 -10.46 -2.61 -5.13
N SER A 29 -11.73 -2.30 -4.85
CA SER A 29 -12.26 -2.01 -3.51
C SER A 29 -12.44 -3.25 -2.63
N GLU A 30 -12.47 -4.43 -3.22
CA GLU A 30 -12.72 -5.73 -2.56
C GLU A 30 -11.42 -6.53 -2.36
N LEU A 31 -10.31 -6.02 -2.87
CA LEU A 31 -9.01 -6.67 -2.73
C LEU A 31 -8.60 -6.75 -1.26
N THR A 32 -8.07 -7.91 -0.88
CA THR A 32 -7.45 -8.18 0.43
C THR A 32 -5.94 -8.38 0.29
N ALA A 33 -5.21 -8.39 1.40
CA ALA A 33 -3.76 -8.64 1.35
C ALA A 33 -3.45 -10.03 0.78
N ALA A 34 -4.32 -11.02 1.05
CA ALA A 34 -4.24 -12.36 0.45
C ALA A 34 -4.31 -12.30 -1.08
N ASP A 35 -5.24 -11.51 -1.62
CA ASP A 35 -5.39 -11.34 -3.07
C ASP A 35 -4.13 -10.72 -3.71
N VAL A 36 -3.48 -9.80 -3.01
CA VAL A 36 -2.22 -9.20 -3.50
C VAL A 36 -1.10 -10.25 -3.54
N TYR A 37 -1.06 -11.18 -2.58
CA TYR A 37 -0.10 -12.29 -2.62
C TYR A 37 -0.38 -13.24 -3.78
N ASP A 38 -1.64 -13.59 -4.05
CA ASP A 38 -2.03 -14.44 -5.18
C ASP A 38 -1.66 -13.79 -6.51
N ILE A 39 -1.96 -12.49 -6.67
CA ILE A 39 -1.54 -11.69 -7.83
C ILE A 39 -0.01 -11.69 -7.96
N SER A 40 0.72 -11.50 -6.86
CA SER A 40 2.19 -11.48 -6.87
C SER A 40 2.78 -12.81 -7.33
N TYR A 41 2.14 -13.93 -6.95
CA TYR A 41 2.54 -15.27 -7.37
C TYR A 41 2.36 -15.47 -8.87
N VAL A 42 1.17 -15.14 -9.41
CA VAL A 42 0.88 -15.25 -10.85
C VAL A 42 1.85 -14.39 -11.67
N VAL A 43 2.02 -13.14 -11.28
CA VAL A 43 2.95 -12.21 -11.95
C VAL A 43 4.40 -12.70 -11.86
N GLY A 44 4.82 -13.21 -10.70
CA GLY A 44 6.16 -13.77 -10.51
C GLY A 44 6.42 -14.98 -11.39
N ARG A 45 5.46 -15.91 -11.50
CA ARG A 45 5.50 -17.08 -12.38
C ARG A 45 5.67 -16.65 -13.84
N ASP A 46 4.91 -15.68 -14.29
CA ASP A 46 4.94 -15.23 -15.69
C ASP A 46 6.24 -14.48 -16.00
N LEU A 47 6.74 -13.66 -15.08
CA LEU A 47 8.04 -13.00 -15.21
C LEU A 47 9.20 -14.02 -15.28
N LEU A 48 9.12 -15.13 -14.54
CA LEU A 48 10.10 -16.22 -14.62
C LEU A 48 10.07 -16.91 -15.97
N GLN A 49 8.89 -17.16 -16.54
CA GLN A 49 8.74 -17.71 -17.89
C GLN A 49 9.36 -16.79 -18.96
N LEU A 50 9.22 -15.48 -18.79
CA LEU A 50 9.85 -14.48 -19.66
C LEU A 50 11.37 -14.35 -19.45
N GLY A 51 11.89 -14.80 -18.30
CA GLY A 51 13.28 -14.71 -17.88
C GLY A 51 14.25 -15.72 -18.51
N GLY A 52 13.85 -16.40 -19.59
CA GLY A 52 14.66 -17.44 -20.24
C GLY A 52 15.94 -16.93 -20.94
N PRO A 53 16.73 -17.85 -21.53
CA PRO A 53 17.92 -17.50 -22.29
C PRO A 53 17.57 -16.54 -23.43
N GLY A 54 18.10 -15.31 -23.40
CA GLY A 54 17.76 -14.25 -24.35
C GLY A 54 16.77 -13.20 -23.82
N ALA A 55 16.40 -13.27 -22.54
CA ALA A 55 15.57 -12.26 -21.91
C ALA A 55 16.17 -10.85 -22.04
N PRO A 56 15.35 -9.81 -22.26
CA PRO A 56 15.83 -8.44 -22.34
C PRO A 56 16.54 -8.02 -21.05
N ALA A 57 17.66 -7.30 -21.16
CA ALA A 57 18.38 -6.75 -20.00
C ALA A 57 17.52 -5.78 -19.14
N ALA A 58 16.40 -5.31 -19.68
CA ALA A 58 15.42 -4.48 -18.97
C ALA A 58 14.50 -5.29 -18.03
N LEU A 59 14.38 -6.61 -18.21
CA LEU A 59 13.43 -7.44 -17.48
C LEU A 59 13.65 -7.44 -15.95
N PRO A 60 14.89 -7.56 -15.42
CA PRO A 60 15.10 -7.45 -13.97
C PRO A 60 14.71 -6.08 -13.42
N ARG A 61 14.99 -5.00 -14.19
CA ARG A 61 14.58 -3.63 -13.79
C ARG A 61 13.07 -3.49 -13.75
N LEU A 62 12.36 -4.12 -14.69
CA LEU A 62 10.90 -4.17 -14.70
C LEU A 62 10.37 -4.98 -13.51
N GLN A 63 10.96 -6.15 -13.22
CA GLN A 63 10.61 -6.97 -12.06
C GLN A 63 10.66 -6.17 -10.76
N PHE A 64 11.74 -5.41 -10.51
CA PHE A 64 11.83 -4.58 -9.31
C PHE A 64 10.77 -3.47 -9.25
N ARG A 65 10.40 -2.88 -10.40
CA ARG A 65 9.31 -1.89 -10.45
C ARG A 65 7.95 -2.52 -10.14
N ILE A 66 7.72 -3.73 -10.66
CA ILE A 66 6.49 -4.49 -10.40
C ILE A 66 6.40 -4.84 -8.91
N VAL A 67 7.47 -5.36 -8.31
CA VAL A 67 7.52 -5.63 -6.87
C VAL A 67 7.17 -4.36 -6.08
N ARG A 68 7.73 -3.21 -6.46
CA ARG A 68 7.41 -1.94 -5.80
C ARG A 68 5.94 -1.55 -5.92
N VAL A 69 5.31 -1.79 -7.06
CA VAL A 69 3.87 -1.52 -7.25
C VAL A 69 3.03 -2.46 -6.39
N LEU A 70 3.39 -3.74 -6.31
CA LEU A 70 2.69 -4.73 -5.47
C LEU A 70 2.82 -4.39 -3.97
N GLU A 71 4.00 -3.97 -3.50
CA GLU A 71 4.18 -3.46 -2.12
C GLU A 71 3.27 -2.25 -1.82
N MET A 72 3.16 -1.32 -2.77
CA MET A 72 2.28 -0.16 -2.62
C MET A 72 0.81 -0.57 -2.58
N LEU A 73 0.41 -1.54 -3.40
CA LEU A 73 -0.94 -2.09 -3.41
C LEU A 73 -1.27 -2.78 -2.09
N GLU A 74 -0.37 -3.63 -1.58
CA GLU A 74 -0.52 -4.29 -0.28
C GLU A 74 -0.69 -3.28 0.86
N ALA A 75 0.11 -2.21 0.87
CA ALA A 75 0.00 -1.16 1.87
C ALA A 75 -1.34 -0.41 1.83
N LEU A 76 -1.90 -0.20 0.64
CA LEU A 76 -3.21 0.42 0.47
C LEU A 76 -4.35 -0.50 0.94
N VAL A 77 -4.28 -1.78 0.55
CA VAL A 77 -5.28 -2.79 0.89
C VAL A 77 -5.26 -3.13 2.38
N SER A 78 -4.07 -3.27 2.97
CA SER A 78 -3.91 -3.55 4.41
C SER A 78 -4.43 -2.40 5.28
N ARG A 79 -4.32 -1.15 4.80
CA ARG A 79 -4.93 0.01 5.47
C ARG A 79 -6.45 0.09 5.29
N GLY A 80 -6.98 -0.45 4.19
CA GLY A 80 -8.41 -0.50 3.88
C GLY A 80 -9.17 -1.56 4.66
N GLY A 81 -8.55 -2.72 4.93
CA GLY A 81 -9.13 -3.82 5.72
C GLY A 81 -8.98 -3.69 7.24
N SER A 82 -8.20 -2.72 7.73
CA SER A 82 -7.97 -2.50 9.18
C SER A 82 -9.02 -1.59 9.83
N THR A 83 -10.28 -1.63 9.40
CA THR A 83 -11.35 -0.84 10.03
C THR A 83 -11.88 -1.44 11.33
N ASP A 84 -11.48 -2.65 11.71
CA ASP A 84 -12.00 -3.33 12.89
C ASP A 84 -10.89 -4.02 13.68
N THR A 85 -10.14 -3.27 14.49
CA THR A 85 -9.72 -3.73 15.82
C THR A 85 -9.32 -2.50 16.62
N GLU A 86 -10.26 -2.00 17.42
CA GLU A 86 -10.01 -1.07 18.51
C GLU A 86 -8.99 -1.70 19.49
N PRO A 87 -7.81 -1.11 19.71
CA PRO A 87 -7.01 -1.47 20.87
C PRO A 87 -7.60 -0.77 22.10
N GLU A 88 -8.37 -1.51 22.88
CA GLU A 88 -8.80 -1.16 24.25
C GLU A 88 -7.68 -0.43 25.02
N PRO A 89 -7.86 0.85 25.41
CA PRO A 89 -6.90 1.54 26.25
C PRO A 89 -7.12 1.12 27.70
N ARG A 90 -6.41 0.08 28.15
CA ARG A 90 -6.30 -0.21 29.59
C ARG A 90 -5.57 0.93 30.29
N GLY A 91 -6.36 1.73 30.99
CA GLY A 91 -5.89 2.79 31.88
C GLY A 91 -5.10 2.24 33.07
N SER A 92 -4.04 2.94 33.40
CA SER A 92 -3.56 3.06 34.78
C SER A 92 -2.71 4.31 34.88
N ALA A 93 -3.26 5.30 35.57
CA ALA A 93 -2.60 6.53 35.97
C ALA A 93 -1.53 6.25 37.05
N GLN A 94 -0.38 6.92 36.97
CA GLN A 94 0.24 7.51 38.17
C GLN A 94 1.22 8.63 37.80
N GLN A 95 1.03 9.76 38.47
CA GLN A 95 1.80 11.00 38.43
C GLN A 95 3.27 10.79 38.84
N VAL A 96 4.19 11.61 38.30
CA VAL A 96 5.16 12.41 39.08
C VAL A 96 5.91 13.43 38.20
N GLY A 97 5.74 14.72 38.53
CA GLY A 97 6.83 15.72 38.68
C GLY A 97 7.59 16.28 37.45
N PRO A 98 7.69 17.62 37.29
CA PRO A 98 8.47 18.26 36.23
C PRO A 98 9.93 18.47 36.66
N ALA A 99 10.88 18.23 35.76
CA ALA A 99 12.29 18.55 35.97
C ALA A 99 12.80 19.52 34.89
N LEU A 100 13.27 20.66 35.39
CA LEU A 100 13.86 21.79 34.73
C LEU A 100 15.10 21.37 33.91
N SER A 101 15.23 21.91 32.69
CA SER A 101 16.56 22.24 32.19
C SER A 101 16.49 23.46 31.28
N ALA A 102 17.00 24.58 31.80
CA ALA A 102 17.41 25.73 31.02
C ALA A 102 18.47 25.32 29.99
N ARG A 103 18.56 26.06 28.86
CA ARG A 103 19.75 26.89 28.52
C ARG A 103 19.86 27.20 27.01
N ARG A 104 19.97 28.52 26.75
CA ARG A 104 20.69 29.24 25.67
C ARG A 104 20.05 29.44 24.28
N GLU A 105 19.46 30.63 24.14
CA GLU A 105 19.86 31.76 23.28
C GLU A 105 20.92 31.54 22.18
N GLY A 106 20.59 31.97 20.95
CA GLY A 106 21.52 32.14 19.84
C GLY A 106 20.87 32.83 18.63
N THR A 107 20.97 34.16 18.59
CA THR A 107 20.51 35.05 17.50
C THR A 107 21.28 34.84 16.19
N ARG A 108 20.59 34.79 15.03
CA ARG A 108 20.98 35.49 13.78
C ARG A 108 19.97 35.25 12.63
N ARG A 109 19.29 36.31 12.22
CA ARG A 109 18.80 36.49 10.83
C ARG A 109 19.81 37.37 10.09
N PRO A 110 20.14 37.06 8.84
CA PRO A 110 19.75 37.97 7.77
C PRO A 110 19.20 37.23 6.54
N GLY A 111 18.32 37.89 5.79
CA GLY A 111 17.87 37.44 4.47
C GLY A 111 18.95 37.56 3.38
N PRO A 112 18.53 37.46 2.12
CA PRO A 112 18.58 36.25 1.32
C PRO A 112 19.96 36.08 0.67
N PHE A 113 20.85 35.33 1.31
CA PHE A 113 22.05 34.87 0.61
C PHE A 113 21.64 33.70 -0.28
N LEU A 114 21.43 34.08 -1.53
CA LEU A 114 21.05 33.21 -2.59
C LEU A 114 22.24 32.28 -2.93
N GLY A 115 22.40 31.19 -2.18
CA GLY A 115 23.40 30.14 -2.44
C GLY A 115 23.23 29.47 -3.81
N PRO A 116 24.27 28.78 -4.33
CA PRO A 116 24.35 28.21 -5.68
C PRO A 116 23.37 27.04 -5.94
N ASP A 117 22.53 26.71 -4.97
CA ASP A 117 21.58 25.59 -5.01
C ASP A 117 20.18 26.02 -5.48
N LYS A 118 20.12 27.02 -6.35
CA LYS A 118 18.86 27.41 -7.00
C LYS A 118 18.67 26.54 -8.20
N MET A 119 17.95 25.46 -7.97
CA MET A 119 17.14 24.90 -9.03
C MET A 119 16.25 26.02 -9.56
N VAL A 120 16.46 26.40 -10.82
CA VAL A 120 15.49 27.12 -11.61
C VAL A 120 14.20 26.28 -11.54
N ILE A 121 13.20 26.79 -10.83
CA ILE A 121 11.94 26.07 -10.60
C ILE A 121 11.14 26.17 -11.89
N ASP A 122 11.13 25.11 -12.67
CA ASP A 122 10.19 24.99 -13.78
C ASP A 122 8.78 24.82 -13.21
N LEU A 123 7.93 25.83 -13.43
CA LEU A 123 6.54 25.85 -12.99
C LEU A 123 5.64 24.99 -13.88
N THR A 124 6.17 24.46 -14.98
CA THR A 124 5.44 23.75 -16.04
C THR A 124 5.54 22.23 -15.94
N ASP A 125 6.37 21.71 -15.04
CA ASP A 125 6.58 20.27 -14.88
C ASP A 125 5.34 19.58 -14.25
N PRO A 126 4.67 18.67 -14.98
CA PRO A 126 3.49 17.96 -14.50
C PRO A 126 3.80 16.96 -13.37
N ASP A 127 5.04 16.45 -13.29
CA ASP A 127 5.47 15.50 -12.26
C ASP A 127 6.05 16.20 -11.02
N ARG A 128 6.10 17.54 -11.03
CA ARG A 128 6.53 18.33 -9.89
C ARG A 128 5.60 18.08 -8.70
N PRO A 129 6.12 17.65 -7.53
CA PRO A 129 5.29 17.50 -6.34
C PRO A 129 4.71 18.86 -5.96
N ARG A 130 3.38 18.99 -6.17
CA ARG A 130 2.61 20.23 -5.96
C ARG A 130 2.31 20.52 -4.49
N PHE A 131 2.48 19.50 -3.65
CA PHE A 131 2.19 19.54 -2.23
C PHE A 131 3.42 19.15 -1.43
N THR A 132 3.59 19.83 -0.30
CA THR A 132 4.47 19.43 0.78
C THR A 132 3.89 18.22 1.52
N LEU A 133 4.74 17.45 2.21
CA LEU A 133 4.29 16.36 3.06
C LEU A 133 3.32 16.82 4.16
N GLN A 134 3.44 18.06 4.61
CA GLN A 134 2.57 18.65 5.61
C GLN A 134 1.15 18.84 5.07
N GLU A 135 1.00 19.44 3.89
CA GLU A 135 -0.31 19.63 3.25
C GLU A 135 -0.97 18.28 2.96
N LEU A 136 -0.20 17.29 2.49
CA LEU A 136 -0.73 15.94 2.28
C LEU A 136 -1.23 15.32 3.59
N ARG A 137 -0.51 15.51 4.69
CA ARG A 137 -0.91 15.04 6.02
C ARG A 137 -2.21 15.70 6.48
N GLU A 138 -2.32 17.02 6.28
CA GLU A 138 -3.51 17.80 6.64
C GLU A 138 -4.74 17.33 5.85
N VAL A 139 -4.61 17.17 4.52
CA VAL A 139 -5.70 16.66 3.66
C VAL A 139 -6.12 15.25 4.05
N LEU A 140 -5.16 14.37 4.35
CA LEU A 140 -5.47 13.00 4.80
C LEU A 140 -6.19 12.98 6.15
N GLN A 141 -5.79 13.85 7.07
CA GLN A 141 -6.42 13.98 8.37
C GLN A 141 -7.87 14.48 8.23
N GLU A 142 -8.08 15.52 7.42
CA GLU A 142 -9.41 16.06 7.13
C GLU A 142 -10.32 15.01 6.46
N ARG A 143 -9.81 14.29 5.46
CA ARG A 143 -10.54 13.20 4.80
C ARG A 143 -10.95 12.11 5.78
N ASN A 144 -10.06 11.73 6.70
CA ASN A 144 -10.39 10.73 7.72
C ASN A 144 -11.48 11.22 8.68
N GLN A 145 -11.43 12.50 9.06
CA GLN A 145 -12.41 13.10 9.96
C GLN A 145 -13.80 13.18 9.31
N LEU A 146 -13.86 13.57 8.05
CA LEU A 146 -15.11 13.58 7.27
C LEU A 146 -15.68 12.17 7.07
N LYS A 147 -14.82 11.17 6.84
CA LYS A 147 -15.25 9.77 6.72
C LYS A 147 -15.89 9.27 8.02
N ALA A 148 -15.32 9.60 9.18
CA ALA A 148 -15.90 9.24 10.47
C ALA A 148 -17.28 9.90 10.69
N GLN A 149 -17.41 11.19 10.35
CA GLN A 149 -18.70 11.89 10.44
C GLN A 149 -19.76 11.29 9.51
N LEU A 150 -19.38 10.94 8.27
CA LEU A 150 -20.29 10.30 7.33
C LEU A 150 -20.81 8.95 7.85
N LEU A 151 -19.94 8.17 8.50
CA LEU A 151 -20.31 6.87 9.06
C LEU A 151 -21.35 7.04 10.19
N VAL A 152 -21.11 7.95 11.13
CA VAL A 152 -22.08 8.27 12.20
C VAL A 152 -23.41 8.74 11.63
N LEU A 153 -23.41 9.64 10.65
CA LEU A 153 -24.64 10.13 10.03
C LEU A 153 -25.39 9.02 9.27
N GLN A 154 -24.67 8.09 8.63
CA GLN A 154 -25.27 6.93 7.99
C GLN A 154 -25.95 5.99 9.00
N GLU A 155 -25.31 5.74 10.14
CA GLU A 155 -25.89 4.96 11.25
C GLU A 155 -27.15 5.62 11.81
N GLU A 156 -27.10 6.94 12.05
CA GLU A 156 -28.26 7.71 12.51
C GLU A 156 -29.42 7.62 11.52
N LEU A 157 -29.16 7.82 10.22
CA LEU A 157 -30.19 7.69 9.17
C LEU A 157 -30.76 6.28 9.06
N GLN A 158 -29.95 5.26 9.32
CA GLN A 158 -30.39 3.86 9.30
C GLN A 158 -31.36 3.54 10.45
N CYS A 159 -31.25 4.24 11.57
CA CYS A 159 -32.19 4.14 12.70
C CYS A 159 -33.59 4.74 12.41
N TYR A 160 -33.73 5.55 11.35
CA TYR A 160 -35.01 6.17 10.96
C TYR A 160 -35.78 5.41 9.86
N LYS A 161 -35.32 4.21 9.47
CA LYS A 161 -36.01 3.34 8.50
C LYS A 161 -37.02 2.39 9.15
#